data_AF-A0A2A5D6I4-F1
#
_entry.id   AF-A0A2A5D6I4-F1
#
_cell.length_a   1.000
_cell.length_b   1.000
_cell.length_c   1.000
_cell.angle_alpha   90.00
_cell.angle_beta   90.00
_cell.angle_gamma   90.00
#
_symmetry.space_group_name_H-M   'P 1'
#
loop_
_entity.id
_entity.type
_entity.pdbx_description
1 polymer ?
#
loop_
_entity_poly.entity_id
_entity_poly.type
_entity_poly.pdbx_seq_one_letter_code
_entity_poly.pdbx_strand_id
1 'polypeptide(L)'
;MKYISEIELLLHELSINNLNNKEEIFISNFELLNDLLSKQFLEENISLFGSISNKSMVHKLEDDYMSNKFINYKRVVCESTDKRILIVSKIETWLIKHIEEFHS
;
A
#
# COMPACT_ATOMS: atom_id res chain seq x y z
N MET A 1 9.11 -8.56 4.90
CA MET A 1 8.99 -7.26 4.20
C MET A 1 10.16 -6.34 4.56
N LYS A 2 10.80 -5.67 3.59
CA LYS A 2 11.99 -4.83 3.81
C LYS A 2 11.66 -3.40 4.23
N TYR A 3 10.61 -2.81 3.64
CA TYR A 3 10.21 -1.41 3.84
C TYR A 3 9.02 -1.26 4.79
N ILE A 4 8.74 -2.26 5.64
CA ILE A 4 7.51 -2.29 6.43
C ILE A 4 7.40 -1.10 7.39
N SER A 5 8.49 -0.77 8.10
CA SER A 5 8.51 0.33 9.05
C SER A 5 8.24 1.68 8.38
N GLU A 6 8.79 1.91 7.18
CA GLU A 6 8.55 3.12 6.40
C GLU A 6 7.12 3.20 5.86
N ILE A 7 6.56 2.07 5.44
CA ILE A 7 5.16 1.98 5.00
C ILE A 7 4.21 2.29 6.16
N GLU A 8 4.44 1.69 7.34
CA GLU A 8 3.64 1.93 8.55
C GLU A 8 3.71 3.39 9.00
N LEU A 9 4.91 3.99 8.98
CA LEU A 9 5.10 5.40 9.32
C LEU A 9 4.32 6.32 8.36
N LEU A 10 4.37 6.07 7.06
CA LEU A 10 3.63 6.87 6.08
C LEU A 10 2.12 6.73 6.22
N LEU A 11 1.63 5.52 6.49
CA LEU A 11 0.20 5.31 6.74
C LEU A 11 -0.26 6.08 7.97
N HIS A 12 0.54 6.08 9.04
CA HIS A 12 0.28 6.90 10.22
C HIS A 12 0.24 8.40 9.90
N GLU A 13 1.21 8.91 9.13
CA GLU A 13 1.23 10.32 8.71
C GLU A 13 0.03 10.70 7.84
N LEU A 14 -0.37 9.84 6.90
CA LEU A 14 -1.55 10.05 6.05
C LEU A 14 -2.83 10.12 6.88
N SER A 15 -2.96 9.26 7.89
CA SER A 15 -4.06 9.28 8.85
C SER A 15 -4.11 10.60 9.63
N ILE A 16 -2.97 11.14 10.08
CA ILE A 16 -2.89 12.45 10.76
C ILE A 16 -3.20 13.60 9.81
N ASN A 17 -2.67 13.57 8.58
CA ASN A 17 -2.81 14.67 7.62
C ASN A 17 -4.26 14.85 7.14
N ASN A 18 -5.04 13.78 7.11
CA ASN A 18 -6.49 13.85 6.87
C ASN A 18 -7.24 14.72 7.90
N LEU A 19 -6.81 14.69 9.17
CA LEU A 19 -7.43 15.48 10.24
C LEU A 19 -7.10 16.97 10.14
N ASN A 20 -5.98 17.31 9.49
CA ASN A 20 -5.43 18.67 9.47
C ASN A 20 -5.69 19.43 8.15
N ASN A 21 -6.46 18.87 7.21
CA ASN A 21 -6.74 19.45 5.88
C ASN A 21 -5.49 19.86 5.07
N LYS A 22 -4.37 19.14 5.24
CA LYS A 22 -3.11 19.39 4.53
C LYS A 22 -3.04 18.59 3.22
N GLU A 23 -3.82 19.00 2.23
CA GLU A 23 -3.99 18.26 0.97
C GLU A 23 -2.69 17.99 0.20
N GLU A 24 -1.86 19.00 -0.02
CA GLU A 24 -0.61 18.83 -0.79
C GLU A 24 0.35 17.86 -0.11
N ILE A 25 0.48 17.95 1.22
CA ILE A 25 1.31 17.04 2.02
C ILE A 25 0.74 15.63 1.97
N PHE A 26 -0.59 15.50 2.06
CA PHE A 26 -1.25 14.20 1.92
C PHE A 26 -0.93 13.56 0.56
N ILE A 27 -1.08 14.31 -0.54
CA ILE A 27 -0.83 13.80 -1.89
C ILE A 27 0.63 13.37 -2.03
N SER A 28 1.58 14.19 -1.58
CA SER A 28 3.00 13.87 -1.62
C SER A 28 3.34 12.60 -0.83
N ASN A 29 2.83 12.48 0.40
CA ASN A 29 3.01 11.27 1.21
C ASN A 29 2.33 10.04 0.58
N PHE A 30 1.19 10.23 -0.09
CA PHE A 30 0.45 9.16 -0.75
C PHE A 30 1.21 8.63 -1.99
N GLU A 31 1.85 9.52 -2.75
CA GLU A 31 2.74 9.14 -3.85
C GLU A 31 3.97 8.39 -3.34
N LEU A 32 4.58 8.87 -2.25
CA LEU A 32 5.71 8.20 -1.63
C LEU A 32 5.36 6.79 -1.12
N LEU A 33 4.17 6.64 -0.53
CA LEU A 33 3.63 5.34 -0.10
C LEU A 33 3.47 4.39 -1.30
N ASN A 34 2.91 4.87 -2.41
CA ASN A 34 2.77 4.09 -3.63
C ASN A 34 4.14 3.59 -4.14
N ASP A 35 5.15 4.46 -4.12
CA ASP A 35 6.49 4.12 -4.59
C ASP A 35 7.20 3.10 -3.69
N LEU A 36 7.02 3.21 -2.36
CA LEU A 36 7.55 2.23 -1.41
C LEU A 36 6.88 0.86 -1.56
N LEU A 37 5.56 0.82 -1.71
CA LEU A 37 4.85 -0.45 -1.94
C LEU A 37 5.27 -1.08 -3.26
N SER A 38 5.44 -0.27 -4.33
CA SER A 38 5.91 -0.77 -5.63
C SER A 38 7.31 -1.39 -5.53
N LYS A 39 8.21 -0.78 -4.75
CA LYS A 39 9.54 -1.34 -4.45
C LYS A 39 9.44 -2.63 -3.63
N GLN A 40 8.58 -2.65 -2.61
CA GLN A 40 8.36 -3.84 -1.78
C GLN A 40 7.88 -5.03 -2.61
N PHE A 41 6.86 -4.83 -3.45
CA PHE A 41 6.34 -5.86 -4.36
C PHE A 41 7.40 -6.35 -5.34
N LEU A 42 8.19 -5.45 -5.91
CA LEU A 42 9.27 -5.85 -6.82
C LEU A 42 10.27 -6.77 -6.12
N GLU A 43 10.71 -6.42 -4.92
CA GLU A 43 11.67 -7.23 -4.15
C GLU A 43 11.09 -8.58 -3.73
N GLU A 44 9.83 -8.60 -3.29
CA GLU A 44 9.11 -9.82 -2.97
C GLU A 44 8.98 -10.75 -4.18
N ASN A 45 8.55 -10.22 -5.32
CA ASN A 45 8.41 -10.99 -6.54
C ASN A 45 9.75 -11.50 -7.08
N ILE A 46 10.85 -10.75 -6.90
CA ILE A 46 12.20 -11.25 -7.19
C ILE A 46 12.56 -12.40 -6.25
N SER A 47 12.27 -12.28 -4.95
CA SER A 47 12.56 -13.32 -3.96
C SER A 47 11.79 -14.62 -4.21
N LEU A 48 10.60 -14.51 -4.81
CA LEU A 48 9.74 -15.64 -5.17
C LEU A 48 9.94 -16.14 -6.60
N PHE A 49 10.85 -15.52 -7.35
CA PHE A 49 11.09 -15.90 -8.74
C PHE A 49 11.56 -17.35 -8.84
N GLY A 50 10.82 -18.16 -9.59
CA GLY A 50 11.08 -19.60 -9.75
C GLY A 50 10.38 -20.51 -8.73
N SER A 51 9.69 -19.95 -7.72
CA SER A 51 8.82 -20.71 -6.83
C SER A 51 7.46 -20.94 -7.50
N ILE A 52 7.13 -22.20 -7.83
CA ILE A 52 5.87 -22.60 -8.48
C ILE A 52 4.84 -23.10 -7.44
N SER A 53 4.96 -22.67 -6.19
CA SER A 53 3.98 -23.01 -5.17
C SER A 53 2.67 -22.24 -5.38
N ASN A 54 1.53 -22.83 -4.98
CA ASN A 54 0.27 -22.08 -4.97
C ASN A 54 0.38 -20.81 -4.10
N LYS A 55 1.13 -20.86 -2.99
CA LYS A 55 1.30 -19.71 -2.09
C LYS A 55 2.04 -18.56 -2.78
N SER A 56 3.12 -18.83 -3.51
CA SER A 56 3.88 -17.80 -4.25
C SER A 56 3.07 -17.21 -5.41
N MET A 57 2.26 -18.01 -6.10
CA MET A 57 1.34 -17.48 -7.12
C MET A 57 0.28 -16.57 -6.53
N VAL A 58 -0.33 -16.96 -5.40
CA VAL A 58 -1.35 -16.14 -4.72
C VAL A 58 -0.75 -14.84 -4.20
N HIS A 59 0.45 -14.89 -3.61
CA HIS A 59 1.14 -13.69 -3.13
C HIS A 59 1.38 -12.67 -4.24
N LYS A 60 1.89 -13.12 -5.40
CA LYS A 60 2.05 -12.26 -6.59
C LYS A 60 0.73 -11.66 -7.08
N LEU A 61 -0.36 -12.44 -7.08
CA LEU A 61 -1.68 -11.94 -7.49
C LEU A 61 -2.19 -10.86 -6.53
N GLU A 62 -1.91 -10.97 -5.24
CA GLU A 62 -2.25 -9.94 -4.24
C GLU A 62 -1.44 -8.65 -4.45
N ASP A 63 -0.14 -8.75 -4.76
CA ASP A 63 0.69 -7.59 -5.12
C ASP A 63 0.18 -6.86 -6.37
N ASP A 64 -0.15 -7.63 -7.42
CA ASP A 64 -0.71 -7.12 -8.68
C ASP A 64 -2.09 -6.48 -8.45
N TYR A 65 -2.93 -7.09 -7.61
CA TYR A 65 -4.22 -6.55 -7.24
C TYR A 65 -4.08 -5.21 -6.51
N MET A 66 -3.19 -5.12 -5.53
CA MET A 66 -3.00 -3.89 -4.76
C MET A 66 -2.37 -2.78 -5.62
N SER A 67 -1.43 -3.11 -6.50
CA SER A 67 -0.87 -2.18 -7.48
C SER A 67 -1.96 -1.57 -8.37
N ASN A 68 -2.89 -2.39 -8.86
CA ASN A 68 -4.04 -1.92 -9.63
C ASN A 68 -5.02 -1.07 -8.80
N LYS A 69 -5.19 -1.37 -7.50
CA LYS A 69 -5.98 -0.52 -6.60
C LYS A 69 -5.37 0.87 -6.44
N PHE A 70 -4.04 0.96 -6.33
CA PHE A 70 -3.35 2.26 -6.23
C PHE A 70 -3.60 3.16 -7.45
N ILE A 71 -3.67 2.60 -8.67
CA ILE A 71 -4.03 3.37 -9.87
C ILE A 71 -5.40 4.04 -9.70
N ASN A 72 -6.38 3.29 -9.16
CA ASN A 72 -7.71 3.83 -8.92
C ASN A 72 -7.70 4.83 -7.76
N TYR A 73 -6.99 4.55 -6.67
CA TYR A 73 -6.88 5.46 -5.53
C TYR A 73 -6.29 6.81 -5.94
N LYS A 74 -5.21 6.83 -6.74
CA LYS A 74 -4.62 8.07 -7.27
C LYS A 74 -5.63 8.97 -8.00
N ARG A 75 -6.64 8.41 -8.65
CA ARG A 75 -7.66 9.19 -9.37
C ARG A 75 -8.67 9.86 -8.46
N VAL A 76 -8.97 9.23 -7.32
CA VAL A 76 -10.09 9.63 -6.44
C VAL A 76 -9.62 10.23 -5.11
N VAL A 77 -8.31 10.18 -4.82
CA VAL A 77 -7.73 10.65 -3.55
C VAL A 77 -7.86 12.16 -3.34
N CYS A 78 -7.97 12.93 -4.42
CA CYS A 78 -8.17 14.38 -4.35
C CYS A 78 -9.66 14.78 -4.30
N GLU A 79 -10.61 13.84 -4.41
CA GLU A 79 -12.04 14.18 -4.49
C GLU A 79 -12.61 14.71 -3.17
N SER A 80 -12.23 14.11 -2.02
CA SER A 80 -12.66 14.56 -0.70
C SER A 80 -11.82 13.95 0.43
N THR A 81 -11.88 14.55 1.62
CA THR A 81 -11.27 14.00 2.84
C THR A 81 -11.84 12.61 3.18
N ASP A 82 -13.15 12.39 3.00
CA ASP A 82 -13.78 11.08 3.23
C ASP A 82 -13.21 9.99 2.32
N LYS A 83 -12.93 10.33 1.05
CA LYS A 83 -12.26 9.41 0.12
C LYS A 83 -10.86 9.08 0.59
N ARG A 84 -10.09 10.06 1.04
CA ARG A 84 -8.74 9.84 1.58
C ARG A 84 -8.76 8.92 2.80
N ILE A 85 -9.64 9.17 3.77
CA ILE A 85 -9.80 8.33 4.96
C ILE A 85 -10.14 6.89 4.56
N LEU A 86 -11.10 6.72 3.64
CA LEU A 86 -11.50 5.40 3.15
C LEU A 86 -10.35 4.66 2.44
N ILE A 87 -9.55 5.38 1.64
CA ILE A 87 -8.40 4.82 0.95
C ILE A 87 -7.33 4.36 1.94
N VAL A 88 -6.96 5.21 2.90
CA VAL A 88 -5.96 4.88 3.92
C VAL A 88 -6.39 3.66 4.72
N SER A 89 -7.64 3.63 5.20
CA SER A 89 -8.20 2.48 5.93
C SER A 89 -8.17 1.18 5.13
N LYS A 90 -8.43 1.25 3.81
CA LYS A 90 -8.34 0.07 2.92
C LYS A 90 -6.91 -0.42 2.76
N ILE A 91 -5.94 0.49 2.66
CA ILE A 91 -4.52 0.13 2.54
C ILE A 91 -4.04 -0.50 3.85
N GLU A 92 -4.36 0.09 5.00
CA GLU A 92 -4.02 -0.46 6.32
C GLU A 92 -4.61 -1.86 6.52
N THR A 93 -5.90 -2.04 6.20
CA THR A 93 -6.57 -3.33 6.31
C THR A 93 -5.94 -4.39 5.40
N TRP A 94 -5.57 -4.01 4.18
CA TRP A 94 -4.89 -4.92 3.25
C TRP A 94 -3.49 -5.28 3.77
N LEU A 95 -2.73 -4.32 4.27
CA LEU A 95 -1.36 -4.53 4.74
C LEU A 95 -1.32 -5.53 5.90
N ILE A 96 -2.21 -5.38 6.88
CA ILE A 96 -2.33 -6.30 8.02
C ILE A 96 -2.56 -7.73 7.53
N LYS A 97 -3.56 -7.93 6.66
CA LYS A 97 -3.87 -9.26 6.10
C LYS A 97 -2.70 -9.84 5.30
N HIS A 98 -2.06 -9.01 4.49
CA HIS A 98 -0.93 -9.42 3.68
C HIS A 98 0.23 -9.94 4.55
N ILE A 99 0.52 -9.26 5.65
CA ILE A 99 1.55 -9.68 6.62
C ILE A 99 1.14 -10.99 7.31
N GLU A 100 -0.11 -11.10 7.75
CA GLU A 100 -0.67 -12.29 8.40
C GLU A 100 -0.72 -13.53 7.49
N GLU A 101 -0.81 -13.36 6.17
CA GLU A 101 -0.90 -14.49 5.24
C GLU A 101 0.48 -14.91 4.68
N PHE A 102 1.37 -13.94 4.41
CA PHE A 102 2.58 -14.20 3.65
C PHE A 102 3.88 -14.02 4.44
N HIS A 103 3.87 -13.24 5.52
CA HIS A 103 5.09 -12.82 6.23
C HIS A 103 5.11 -13.18 7.73
N SER A 104 4.18 -14.02 8.20
CA SER A 104 4.11 -14.54 9.58
C SER A 104 4.77 -15.90 9.75
#